data_AF-A0A240EIV1-F1
#
_entry.id   AF-A0A240EIV1-F1
#
_cell.length_a   1.000
_cell.length_b   1.000
_cell.length_c   1.000
_cell.angle_alpha   90.00
_cell.angle_beta   90.00
_cell.angle_gamma   90.00
#
_symmetry.space_group_name_H-M   'P 1'
#
loop_
_entity.id
_entity.type
_entity.pdbx_description
1 polymer ?
#
loop_
_entity_poly.entity_id
_entity_poly.type
_entity_poly.pdbx_seq_one_letter_code
_entity_poly.pdbx_strand_id
1 'polypeptide(L)'
;MTAKHNASQFVSILSTILVIGLAIYLGSLVKSVDTIEEKLSHQAQQIERTSLKSTNGSTDDTYHSYVPVYSHIYTDGGKAVLLESTLVVRNTDPSANINIHSINYYDTNGQLVREFVSQGYKLDAMSSSEYLVEKREVSGGAGANFLIQWSNPNQASAPIFEAVMIGSGHGKDISFTSRAPQ
;
A
#
# COMPACT_ATOMS: atom_id res chain seq x y z
N MET A 1 3.48 60.69 29.00
CA MET A 1 4.31 59.50 28.71
C MET A 1 3.59 58.17 28.98
N THR A 2 2.60 58.12 29.87
CA THR A 2 1.84 56.93 30.29
C THR A 2 0.92 56.31 29.23
N ALA A 3 0.23 57.10 28.40
CA ALA A 3 -0.70 56.57 27.38
C ALA A 3 0.00 55.74 26.28
N LYS A 4 1.20 56.16 25.86
CA LYS A 4 1.98 55.46 24.82
C LYS A 4 2.51 54.11 25.31
N HIS A 5 2.82 54.00 26.60
CA HIS A 5 3.26 52.75 27.24
C HIS A 5 2.12 51.72 27.33
N ASN A 6 0.92 52.16 27.67
CA ASN A 6 -0.26 51.28 27.73
C ASN A 6 -0.64 50.75 26.34
N ALA A 7 -0.54 51.60 25.31
CA ALA A 7 -0.79 51.19 23.92
C ALA A 7 0.22 50.14 23.44
N SER A 8 1.52 50.29 23.74
CA SER A 8 2.53 49.30 23.35
C SER A 8 2.37 47.96 24.08
N GLN A 9 1.98 47.98 25.36
CA GLN A 9 1.70 46.74 26.09
C GLN A 9 0.49 46.00 25.52
N PHE A 10 -0.56 46.72 25.14
CA PHE A 10 -1.75 46.11 24.54
C PHE A 10 -1.45 45.43 23.20
N VAL A 11 -0.64 46.08 22.34
CA VAL A 11 -0.20 45.49 21.07
C VAL A 11 0.66 44.23 21.30
N SER A 12 1.54 44.24 22.30
CA SER A 12 2.37 43.09 22.66
C SER A 12 1.55 41.91 23.19
N ILE A 13 0.50 42.17 23.97
CA ILE A 13 -0.38 41.12 24.50
C ILE A 13 -1.18 40.50 23.34
N LEU A 14 -1.72 41.34 22.45
CA LEU A 14 -2.50 40.87 21.30
C LEU A 14 -1.63 40.05 20.33
N SER A 15 -0.39 40.47 20.06
CA SER A 15 0.53 39.70 19.22
C SER A 15 0.91 38.36 19.85
N THR A 16 1.10 38.31 21.17
CA THR A 16 1.43 37.07 21.88
C THR A 16 0.26 36.08 21.82
N ILE A 17 -0.97 36.55 22.03
CA ILE A 17 -2.17 35.71 21.92
C ILE A 17 -2.34 35.19 20.49
N LEU A 18 -2.09 36.02 19.48
CA LEU A 18 -2.12 35.62 18.07
C LEU A 18 -1.11 34.51 17.78
N VAL A 19 0.13 34.64 18.26
CA VAL A 19 1.18 33.62 18.07
C VAL A 19 0.82 32.32 18.76
N ILE A 20 0.31 32.37 19.99
CA ILE A 20 -0.14 31.16 20.72
C ILE A 20 -1.31 30.50 19.99
N GLY A 21 -2.29 31.29 19.54
CA GLY A 21 -3.42 30.78 18.76
C GLY A 21 -2.98 30.12 17.45
N LEU A 22 -2.03 30.73 16.74
CA LEU A 22 -1.44 30.18 15.53
C LEU A 22 -0.69 28.87 15.81
N ALA A 23 0.09 28.80 16.89
CA ALA A 23 0.82 27.59 17.27
C ALA A 23 -0.13 26.43 17.61
N ILE A 24 -1.24 26.70 18.33
CA ILE A 24 -2.27 25.71 18.64
C ILE A 24 -2.96 25.22 17.36
N TYR A 25 -3.30 26.13 16.45
CA TYR A 25 -3.92 25.80 15.16
C TYR A 25 -3.01 24.95 14.27
N LEU A 26 -1.72 25.29 14.18
CA LEU A 26 -0.75 24.49 13.44
C LEU A 26 -0.57 23.10 14.08
N GLY A 27 -0.53 23.02 15.41
CA GLY A 27 -0.44 21.74 16.12
C GLY A 27 -1.66 20.83 15.94
N SER A 28 -2.87 21.38 15.81
CA SER A 28 -4.07 20.58 15.52
C SER A 28 -4.08 20.07 14.08
N LEU A 29 -3.57 20.85 13.13
CA LEU A 29 -3.47 20.46 11.73
C LEU A 29 -2.50 19.29 11.52
N VAL A 30 -1.34 19.32 12.20
CA VAL A 30 -0.36 18.22 12.18
C VAL A 30 -0.97 16.92 12.73
N LYS A 31 -1.63 16.97 13.88
CA LYS A 31 -2.27 15.78 14.48
C LYS A 31 -3.34 15.15 13.57
N SER A 32 -4.04 15.95 12.78
CA SER A 32 -5.05 15.43 11.86
C SER A 32 -4.42 14.62 10.72
N VAL A 33 -3.20 14.94 10.30
CA VAL A 33 -2.47 14.19 9.27
C VAL A 33 -2.01 12.84 9.83
N ASP A 34 -1.39 12.83 11.00
CA ASP A 34 -0.95 11.59 11.68
C ASP A 34 -2.11 10.61 11.86
N THR A 35 -3.29 11.13 12.23
CA THR A 35 -4.51 10.32 12.42
C THR A 35 -5.04 9.74 11.08
N ILE A 36 -4.82 10.42 9.96
CA ILE A 36 -5.23 9.93 8.63
C ILE A 36 -4.26 8.83 8.17
N GLU A 37 -2.96 9.03 8.33
CA GLU A 37 -1.94 8.03 7.99
C GLU A 37 -2.13 6.74 8.80
N GLU A 38 -2.41 6.85 10.10
CA GLU A 38 -2.72 5.71 10.96
C GLU A 38 -3.97 4.96 10.49
N LYS A 39 -5.04 5.68 10.13
CA LYS A 39 -6.28 5.07 9.60
C LYS A 39 -6.03 4.34 8.28
N LEU A 40 -5.28 4.94 7.36
CA LEU A 40 -4.93 4.32 6.08
C LEU A 40 -4.06 3.07 6.27
N SER A 41 -3.14 3.10 7.24
CA SER A 41 -2.27 1.96 7.58
C SER A 41 -3.07 0.71 8.01
N HIS A 42 -4.21 0.90 8.68
CA HIS A 42 -5.07 -0.22 9.11
C HIS A 42 -6.10 -0.65 8.05
N GLN A 43 -6.49 0.24 7.14
CA GLN A 43 -7.58 0.01 6.21
C GLN A 43 -7.20 -0.90 5.02
N ALA A 44 -5.93 -0.86 4.58
CA ALA A 44 -5.41 -1.68 3.47
C ALA A 44 -5.64 -3.18 3.68
N GLN A 45 -5.66 -3.66 4.93
CA GLN A 45 -5.75 -5.07 5.27
C GLN A 45 -7.17 -5.58 5.57
N GLN A 46 -8.20 -4.71 5.65
CA GLN A 46 -9.52 -5.07 6.20
C GLN A 46 -10.71 -4.96 5.24
N ILE A 47 -10.52 -5.00 3.92
CA ILE A 47 -11.67 -5.04 2.99
C ILE A 47 -12.44 -6.35 3.20
N GLU A 48 -13.68 -6.27 3.70
CA GLU A 48 -14.60 -7.40 3.82
C GLU A 48 -14.94 -7.91 2.41
N ARG A 49 -14.44 -9.11 2.05
CA ARG A 49 -14.64 -9.66 0.70
C ARG A 49 -15.62 -10.82 0.73
N THR A 50 -16.45 -10.90 -0.31
CA THR A 50 -17.33 -12.05 -0.49
C THR A 50 -16.47 -13.28 -0.78
N SER A 51 -16.36 -14.17 0.20
CA SER A 51 -15.64 -15.43 0.06
C SER A 51 -16.21 -16.25 -1.09
N LEU A 52 -15.35 -16.86 -1.91
CA LEU A 52 -15.78 -17.84 -2.89
C LEU A 52 -16.38 -19.04 -2.13
N LYS A 53 -17.66 -19.33 -2.38
CA LYS A 53 -18.25 -20.58 -1.92
C LYS A 53 -17.61 -21.72 -2.70
N SER A 54 -17.07 -22.72 -2.00
CA SER A 54 -16.58 -23.96 -2.61
C SER A 54 -17.75 -24.60 -3.38
N THR A 55 -17.74 -24.42 -4.69
CA THR A 55 -18.74 -24.99 -5.58
C THR A 55 -18.01 -26.09 -6.34
N ASN A 56 -18.27 -27.34 -5.96
CA ASN A 56 -17.78 -28.50 -6.69
C ASN A 56 -18.35 -28.44 -8.12
N GLY A 57 -17.52 -28.13 -9.13
CA GLY A 57 -17.81 -28.49 -10.51
C GLY A 57 -17.78 -27.42 -11.61
N SER A 58 -17.14 -26.25 -11.45
CA SER A 58 -16.79 -25.42 -12.62
C SER A 58 -15.31 -25.52 -12.94
N THR A 59 -14.99 -26.02 -14.13
CA THR A 59 -13.65 -25.98 -14.73
C THR A 59 -13.41 -24.56 -15.25
N ASP A 60 -13.34 -23.57 -14.35
CA ASP A 60 -12.87 -22.25 -14.76
C ASP A 60 -11.36 -22.34 -14.99
N ASP A 61 -10.93 -21.91 -16.17
CA ASP A 61 -9.51 -21.80 -16.48
C ASP A 61 -8.83 -20.95 -15.41
N THR A 62 -7.91 -21.58 -14.68
CA THR A 62 -7.16 -20.96 -13.62
C THR A 62 -5.83 -20.46 -14.18
N TYR A 63 -5.57 -19.18 -13.98
CA TYR A 63 -4.37 -18.50 -14.43
C TYR A 63 -3.44 -18.20 -13.25
N HIS A 64 -2.15 -18.10 -13.56
CA HIS A 64 -1.11 -17.70 -12.62
C HIS A 64 -0.41 -16.45 -13.14
N SER A 65 -0.28 -15.44 -12.29
CA SER A 65 0.41 -14.19 -12.61
C SER A 65 1.51 -13.94 -11.58
N TYR A 66 2.72 -13.74 -12.08
CA TYR A 66 3.93 -13.50 -11.28
C TYR A 66 4.25 -12.02 -11.26
N VAL A 67 4.35 -11.40 -10.09
CA VAL A 67 4.74 -9.99 -9.92
C VAL A 67 6.04 -9.93 -9.12
N PRO A 68 7.18 -9.52 -9.72
CA PRO A 68 8.43 -9.43 -8.99
C PRO A 68 8.39 -8.26 -8.01
N VAL A 69 8.86 -8.47 -6.78
CA VAL A 69 9.04 -7.41 -5.79
C VAL A 69 10.40 -7.57 -5.11
N TYR A 70 10.80 -6.59 -4.31
CA TYR A 70 12.13 -6.59 -3.72
C TYR A 70 12.00 -6.12 -2.28
N SER A 71 12.50 -6.91 -1.33
CA SER A 71 12.65 -6.42 0.06
C SER A 71 13.80 -5.42 0.18
N HIS A 72 14.78 -5.52 -0.71
CA HIS A 72 15.87 -4.59 -0.84
C HIS A 72 16.49 -4.62 -2.24
N ILE A 73 17.13 -3.52 -2.60
CA ILE A 73 18.02 -3.41 -3.75
C ILE A 73 19.33 -2.75 -3.32
N TYR A 74 20.31 -2.66 -4.21
CA TYR A 74 21.65 -2.22 -3.87
C TYR A 74 22.02 -0.90 -4.53
N THR A 75 22.72 -0.04 -3.80
CA THR A 75 23.27 1.24 -4.27
C THR A 75 24.67 1.47 -3.71
N ASP A 76 25.34 2.53 -4.15
CA ASP A 76 26.63 3.02 -3.60
C ASP A 76 27.65 1.91 -3.29
N GLY A 77 27.86 0.98 -4.23
CA GLY A 77 28.84 -0.10 -4.10
C GLY A 77 28.36 -1.32 -3.30
N GLY A 78 27.05 -1.63 -3.34
CA GLY A 78 26.50 -2.84 -2.71
C GLY A 78 25.83 -2.61 -1.36
N LYS A 79 25.57 -1.36 -0.99
CA LYS A 79 24.77 -1.03 0.20
C LYS A 79 23.31 -1.31 -0.08
N ALA A 80 22.68 -2.09 0.79
CA ALA A 80 21.25 -2.36 0.70
C ALA A 80 20.43 -1.10 0.98
N VAL A 81 19.37 -0.91 0.19
CA VAL A 81 18.26 0.01 0.41
C VAL A 81 17.04 -0.87 0.63
N LEU A 82 16.51 -0.86 1.85
CA LEU A 82 15.29 -1.61 2.19
C LEU A 82 14.08 -0.94 1.56
N LEU A 83 13.15 -1.78 1.10
CA LEU A 83 11.97 -1.38 0.35
C LEU A 83 10.71 -1.90 1.05
N GLU A 84 9.69 -1.06 1.07
CA GLU A 84 8.32 -1.47 1.31
C GLU A 84 7.65 -1.76 -0.04
N SER A 85 6.86 -2.83 -0.13
CA SER A 85 6.22 -3.27 -1.37
C SER A 85 4.71 -3.36 -1.22
N THR A 86 3.98 -2.65 -2.06
CA THR A 86 2.51 -2.72 -2.14
C THR A 86 2.10 -3.37 -3.45
N LEU A 87 1.59 -4.60 -3.39
CA LEU A 87 0.90 -5.23 -4.51
C LEU A 87 -0.51 -4.65 -4.62
N VAL A 88 -0.91 -4.25 -5.82
CA VAL A 88 -2.26 -3.83 -6.17
C VAL A 88 -2.79 -4.75 -7.26
N VAL A 89 -3.92 -5.39 -6.95
CA VAL A 89 -4.68 -6.24 -7.86
C VAL A 89 -5.91 -5.45 -8.33
N ARG A 90 -6.06 -5.26 -9.64
CA ARG A 90 -7.12 -4.44 -10.23
C ARG A 90 -7.94 -5.24 -11.22
N ASN A 91 -9.25 -5.31 -10.99
CA ASN A 91 -10.19 -5.67 -12.04
C ASN A 91 -10.45 -4.42 -12.90
N THR A 92 -10.07 -4.49 -14.17
CA THR A 92 -10.21 -3.39 -15.13
C THR A 92 -11.56 -3.40 -15.85
N ASP A 93 -12.36 -4.45 -15.66
CA ASP A 93 -13.64 -4.57 -16.33
C ASP A 93 -14.71 -3.68 -15.69
N PRO A 94 -15.50 -2.94 -16.49
CA PRO A 94 -16.55 -2.06 -15.99
C PRO A 94 -17.79 -2.80 -15.46
N SER A 95 -17.94 -4.10 -15.74
CA SER A 95 -19.21 -4.82 -15.53
C SER A 95 -19.05 -6.24 -14.95
N ALA A 96 -18.01 -6.95 -15.35
CA ALA A 96 -17.76 -8.33 -14.98
C ALA A 96 -16.80 -8.41 -13.78
N ASN A 97 -17.00 -9.42 -12.95
CA ASN A 97 -16.10 -9.73 -11.84
C ASN A 97 -15.09 -10.81 -12.26
N ILE A 98 -13.96 -10.84 -11.55
CA ILE A 98 -12.96 -11.92 -11.60
C ILE A 98 -12.87 -12.60 -10.24
N ASN A 99 -12.29 -13.78 -10.19
CA ASN A 99 -12.04 -14.51 -8.95
C ASN A 99 -10.55 -14.50 -8.62
N ILE A 100 -10.21 -14.16 -7.38
CA ILE A 100 -8.86 -14.32 -6.84
C ILE A 100 -8.88 -15.52 -5.92
N HIS A 101 -8.08 -16.54 -6.23
CA HIS A 101 -8.02 -17.78 -5.45
C HIS A 101 -6.96 -17.70 -4.35
N SER A 102 -5.77 -17.24 -4.68
CA SER A 102 -4.68 -17.08 -3.73
C SER A 102 -3.72 -15.99 -4.13
N ILE A 103 -3.02 -15.44 -3.14
CA ILE A 103 -1.93 -14.48 -3.29
C ILE A 103 -0.85 -14.86 -2.30
N ASN A 104 0.26 -15.33 -2.84
CA ASN A 104 1.36 -15.91 -2.09
C ASN A 104 2.62 -15.10 -2.32
N TYR A 105 3.35 -14.83 -1.24
CA TYR A 105 4.62 -14.12 -1.24
C TYR A 105 5.78 -15.10 -1.08
N TYR A 106 6.71 -15.09 -2.02
CA TYR A 106 7.86 -16.00 -2.07
C TYR A 106 9.19 -15.24 -1.92
N ASP A 107 10.18 -15.90 -1.33
CA ASP A 107 11.54 -15.40 -1.24
C ASP A 107 12.35 -15.64 -2.53
N THR A 108 13.59 -15.16 -2.50
CA THR A 108 14.58 -15.28 -3.58
C THR A 108 14.87 -16.74 -3.96
N ASN A 109 14.67 -17.68 -3.04
CA ASN A 109 14.90 -19.12 -3.26
C ASN A 109 13.62 -19.86 -3.69
N GLY A 110 12.50 -19.14 -3.86
CA GLY A 110 11.21 -19.74 -4.18
C GLY A 110 10.50 -20.39 -3.00
N GLN A 111 10.88 -20.07 -1.76
CA GLN A 111 10.20 -20.54 -0.55
C GLN A 111 9.01 -19.65 -0.25
N LEU A 112 7.87 -20.25 0.12
CA LEU A 112 6.68 -19.51 0.54
C LEU A 112 6.96 -18.83 1.88
N VAL A 113 6.94 -17.50 1.88
CA VAL A 113 7.14 -16.67 3.08
C VAL A 113 5.81 -16.39 3.77
N ARG A 114 4.79 -16.03 2.98
CA ARG A 114 3.49 -15.61 3.50
C ARG A 114 2.36 -15.84 2.52
N GLU A 115 1.24 -16.35 3.03
CA GLU A 115 -0.04 -16.37 2.30
C GLU A 115 -0.85 -15.14 2.69
N PHE A 116 -1.07 -14.24 1.74
CA PHE A 116 -1.92 -13.06 1.95
C PHE A 116 -3.40 -13.39 1.75
N VAL A 117 -3.69 -14.35 0.87
CA VAL A 117 -5.03 -14.84 0.58
C VAL A 117 -4.97 -16.35 0.50
N SER A 118 -5.55 -17.03 1.49
CA SER A 118 -5.72 -18.49 1.53
C SER A 118 -7.16 -18.92 1.22
N GLN A 119 -8.13 -18.04 1.50
CA GLN A 119 -9.53 -18.21 1.11
C GLN A 119 -9.85 -17.23 -0.01
N GLY A 120 -10.05 -17.77 -1.21
CA GLY A 120 -10.33 -16.98 -2.40
C GLY A 120 -11.60 -16.12 -2.26
N TYR A 121 -11.63 -15.03 -3.03
CA TYR A 121 -12.71 -14.05 -3.03
C TYR A 121 -13.04 -13.59 -4.46
N LYS A 122 -14.25 -13.06 -4.61
CA LYS A 122 -14.67 -12.40 -5.85
C LYS A 122 -14.22 -10.95 -5.83
N LEU A 123 -13.54 -10.49 -6.88
CA LEU A 123 -13.18 -9.10 -7.09
C LEU A 123 -14.17 -8.47 -8.08
N ASP A 124 -15.04 -7.61 -7.58
CA ASP A 124 -16.11 -6.98 -8.36
C ASP A 124 -15.57 -6.10 -9.50
N ALA A 125 -16.46 -5.74 -10.43
CA ALA A 125 -16.18 -4.80 -11.51
C ALA A 125 -15.55 -3.51 -10.98
N MET A 126 -14.50 -3.03 -11.65
CA MET A 126 -13.71 -1.84 -11.26
C MET A 126 -13.13 -1.87 -9.84
N SER A 127 -13.22 -3.00 -9.13
CA SER A 127 -12.71 -3.12 -7.77
C SER A 127 -11.21 -3.41 -7.76
N SER A 128 -10.55 -3.02 -6.68
CA SER A 128 -9.14 -3.27 -6.45
C SER A 128 -8.89 -3.75 -5.03
N SER A 129 -7.79 -4.47 -4.86
CA SER A 129 -7.31 -4.93 -3.55
C SER A 129 -5.81 -4.76 -3.46
N GLU A 130 -5.32 -4.43 -2.27
CA GLU A 130 -3.91 -4.17 -2.03
C GLU A 130 -3.34 -5.05 -0.91
N TYR A 131 -2.04 -5.32 -0.99
CA TYR A 131 -1.30 -6.16 -0.06
C TYR A 131 0.07 -5.56 0.20
N LEU A 132 0.35 -5.32 1.47
CA LEU A 132 1.58 -4.67 1.93
C LEU A 132 2.56 -5.69 2.49
N VAL A 133 3.77 -5.70 1.93
CA VAL A 133 4.96 -6.25 2.56
C VAL A 133 5.76 -5.07 3.08
N GLU A 134 5.79 -4.92 4.40
CA GLU A 134 6.40 -3.76 5.03
C GLU A 134 7.92 -3.78 4.91
N LYS A 135 8.54 -2.60 5.00
CA LYS A 135 10.00 -2.44 4.92
C LYS A 135 10.81 -3.34 5.87
N ARG A 136 10.21 -3.73 7.00
CA ARG A 136 10.85 -4.59 8.01
C ARG A 136 10.89 -6.08 7.64
N GLU A 137 10.07 -6.50 6.67
CA GLU A 137 9.99 -7.89 6.21
C GLU A 137 11.07 -8.15 5.14
N VAL A 138 12.29 -8.44 5.61
CA VAL A 138 13.47 -8.65 4.74
C VAL A 138 13.61 -10.08 4.21
N SER A 139 12.74 -11.00 4.65
CA SER A 139 12.79 -12.43 4.32
C SER A 139 12.68 -12.71 2.82
N GLY A 140 12.01 -11.85 2.05
CA GLY A 140 11.88 -12.05 0.60
C GLY A 140 13.19 -11.92 -0.19
N GLY A 141 14.14 -11.15 0.31
CA GLY A 141 15.39 -10.87 -0.40
C GLY A 141 15.22 -10.02 -1.67
N ALA A 142 16.21 -10.10 -2.57
CA ALA A 142 16.27 -9.33 -3.83
C ALA A 142 15.67 -10.07 -5.04
N GLY A 143 15.09 -11.26 -4.85
CA GLY A 143 14.34 -12.00 -5.85
C GLY A 143 12.92 -12.35 -5.39
N ALA A 144 12.37 -11.55 -4.47
CA ALA A 144 11.04 -11.79 -3.92
C ALA A 144 9.95 -11.65 -5.01
N ASN A 145 8.79 -12.26 -4.78
CA ASN A 145 7.69 -12.15 -5.72
C ASN A 145 6.34 -12.46 -5.09
N PHE A 146 5.29 -11.97 -5.75
CA PHE A 146 3.94 -12.45 -5.56
C PHE A 146 3.56 -13.41 -6.68
N LEU A 147 2.93 -14.53 -6.30
CA LEU A 147 2.22 -15.40 -7.21
C LEU A 147 0.73 -15.27 -6.93
N ILE A 148 -0.02 -14.82 -7.95
CA ILE A 148 -1.46 -14.64 -7.89
C ILE A 148 -2.10 -15.76 -8.71
N GLN A 149 -2.97 -16.54 -8.06
CA GLN A 149 -3.84 -17.49 -8.75
C GLN A 149 -5.23 -16.88 -8.89
N TRP A 150 -5.76 -16.84 -10.11
CA TRP A 150 -7.03 -16.18 -10.40
C TRP A 150 -7.77 -16.87 -11.55
N SER A 151 -9.07 -16.60 -11.69
CA SER A 151 -9.88 -17.09 -12.82
C SER A 151 -10.81 -16.01 -13.36
N ASN A 152 -11.22 -16.21 -14.61
CA ASN A 152 -12.06 -15.29 -15.35
C ASN A 152 -13.34 -15.95 -15.89
N PRO A 153 -14.26 -16.38 -15.01
CA PRO A 153 -15.47 -17.11 -15.41
C PRO A 153 -16.39 -16.31 -16.34
N ASN A 154 -16.34 -14.97 -16.25
CA ASN A 154 -17.24 -14.08 -16.95
C ASN A 154 -16.61 -13.43 -18.20
N GLN A 155 -15.44 -13.90 -18.63
CA GLN A 155 -14.69 -13.33 -19.77
C GLN A 155 -14.49 -11.80 -19.64
N ALA A 156 -14.22 -11.35 -18.42
CA ALA A 156 -13.89 -9.96 -18.09
C ALA A 156 -12.62 -9.50 -18.81
N SER A 157 -12.45 -8.18 -18.88
CA SER A 157 -11.21 -7.52 -19.29
C SER A 157 -10.01 -8.02 -18.49
N ALA A 158 -8.83 -8.06 -19.12
CA ALA A 158 -7.62 -8.55 -18.47
C ALA A 158 -7.27 -7.71 -17.23
N PRO A 159 -7.09 -8.33 -16.04
CA PRO A 159 -6.74 -7.61 -14.83
C PRO A 159 -5.33 -7.03 -14.89
N ILE A 160 -5.06 -6.06 -14.03
CA ILE A 160 -3.70 -5.54 -13.81
C ILE A 160 -3.23 -5.97 -12.42
N PHE A 161 -2.08 -6.62 -12.39
CA PHE A 161 -1.33 -6.91 -11.17
C PHE A 161 -0.05 -6.08 -11.21
N GLU A 162 0.05 -5.12 -10.29
CA GLU A 162 1.16 -4.17 -10.23
C GLU A 162 1.67 -4.09 -8.81
N ALA A 163 2.98 -4.05 -8.62
CA ALA A 163 3.57 -3.68 -7.35
C ALA A 163 4.22 -2.31 -7.44
N VAL A 164 4.11 -1.55 -6.35
CA VAL A 164 4.83 -0.31 -6.12
C VAL A 164 5.81 -0.55 -4.98
N MET A 165 7.08 -0.27 -5.20
CA MET A 165 8.10 -0.37 -4.17
C MET A 165 8.64 1.02 -3.83
N ILE A 166 8.68 1.33 -2.54
CA ILE A 166 9.18 2.60 -2.01
C ILE A 166 10.33 2.31 -1.05
N GLY A 167 11.43 3.02 -1.27
CA GLY A 167 12.65 2.91 -0.47
C GLY A 167 13.13 4.27 -0.02
N SER A 168 13.58 4.34 1.22
CA SER A 168 14.34 5.48 1.75
C SER A 168 15.62 4.96 2.41
N GLY A 169 16.77 5.49 1.98
CA GLY A 169 18.07 5.06 2.50
C GLY A 169 19.24 5.81 1.88
N HIS A 170 20.31 5.98 2.65
CA HIS A 170 21.57 6.63 2.21
C HIS A 170 21.36 8.04 1.60
N GLY A 171 20.39 8.78 2.12
CA GLY A 171 20.09 10.14 1.66
C GLY A 171 19.35 10.22 0.32
N LYS A 172 18.75 9.10 -0.14
CA LYS A 172 17.97 9.03 -1.38
C LYS A 172 16.63 8.35 -1.10
N ASP A 173 15.58 8.90 -1.69
CA ASP A 173 14.26 8.28 -1.76
C ASP A 173 14.05 7.79 -3.19
N ILE A 174 13.54 6.57 -3.31
CA ILE A 174 13.29 5.91 -4.59
C ILE A 174 11.92 5.27 -4.58
N SER A 175 11.28 5.29 -5.75
CA SER A 175 10.05 4.55 -5.99
C SER A 175 10.06 3.98 -7.39
N PHE A 176 9.61 2.75 -7.55
CA PHE A 176 9.47 2.12 -8.86
C PHE A 176 8.36 1.09 -8.84
N THR A 177 7.91 0.69 -10.02
CA THR A 177 6.85 -0.29 -10.19
C THR A 177 7.33 -1.53 -10.92
N SER A 178 6.61 -2.62 -10.73
CA SER A 178 6.72 -3.85 -11.50
C SER A 178 5.32 -4.38 -11.81
N ARG A 179 5.20 -5.18 -12.87
CA ARG A 179 3.91 -5.73 -13.30
C ARG A 179 4.07 -7.19 -13.69
N ALA A 180 2.96 -7.94 -13.59
CA ALA A 180 2.91 -9.26 -14.19
C ALA A 180 3.06 -9.16 -15.72
N PRO A 181 3.76 -10.12 -16.37
CA PRO A 181 3.72 -10.27 -17.81
C PRO A 181 2.27 -10.43 -18.29
N GLN A 182 1.94 -9.80 -19.41
CA GLN A 182 0.64 -9.95 -20.09
C GLN A 182 0.66 -11.11 -21.06
#